data_AF-A0A7X7F0L4-F1
#
_entry.id   AF-A0A7X7F0L4-F1
#
_cell.length_a   1.000
_cell.length_b   1.000
_cell.length_c   1.000
_cell.angle_alpha   90.00
_cell.angle_beta   90.00
_cell.angle_gamma   90.00
#
_symmetry.space_group_name_H-M   'P 1'
#
loop_
_entity.id
_entity.type
_entity.pdbx_description
1 polymer ?
#
loop_
_entity_poly.entity_id
_entity_poly.type
_entity_poly.pdbx_seq_one_letter_code
_entity_poly.pdbx_strand_id
1 'polypeptide(L)' 'MPEADETKKEKQYFADVPMVSPGFFLKGAGNLDWGMKNRLARIFNTESGRTVMLAIDHGYFQGPTTGLERIDLNIVPL' A
#
# COMPACT_ATOMS: atom_id res chain seq x y z
N MET A 1 32.62 34.57 -28.89
CA MET A 1 31.58 34.57 -27.84
C MET A 1 31.67 33.21 -27.14
N PRO A 2 31.51 33.11 -25.82
CA PRO A 2 31.68 31.84 -25.11
C PRO A 2 30.67 30.84 -25.65
N GLU A 3 31.16 29.61 -25.89
CA GLU A 3 30.38 28.45 -26.32
C GLU A 3 29.12 28.35 -25.45
N ALA A 4 27.94 28.31 -26.08
CA ALA A 4 26.68 28.18 -25.38
C ALA A 4 26.69 26.86 -24.61
N ASP A 5 26.57 26.95 -23.29
CA ASP A 5 26.53 25.84 -22.36
C ASP A 5 25.23 25.01 -22.61
N GLU A 6 25.28 24.09 -23.58
CA GLU A 6 24.17 23.22 -24.02
C GLU A 6 23.66 22.28 -22.90
N THR A 7 24.31 22.29 -21.74
CA THR A 7 24.02 21.41 -20.60
C THR A 7 22.84 21.87 -19.73
N LYS A 8 22.27 23.05 -19.97
CA LYS A 8 21.07 23.52 -19.26
C LYS A 8 19.82 23.16 -20.04
N LYS A 9 19.38 21.90 -19.96
CA LYS A 9 17.99 21.54 -20.32
C LYS A 9 17.05 22.50 -19.58
N GLU A 10 16.31 23.29 -20.34
CA GLU A 10 15.31 24.21 -19.79
C GLU A 10 14.34 23.44 -18.88
N LYS A 11 14.05 24.00 -17.70
CA LYS A 11 13.11 23.38 -16.76
C LYS A 11 11.71 23.39 -17.37
N GLN A 12 11.15 22.22 -17.63
CA GLN A 12 9.78 22.05 -18.10
C GLN A 12 8.84 21.91 -16.91
N TYR A 13 7.97 22.91 -16.71
CA TYR A 13 7.04 22.97 -15.57
C TYR A 13 5.62 22.52 -15.91
N PHE A 14 5.32 22.18 -17.16
CA PHE A 14 4.00 21.73 -17.63
C PHE A 14 2.86 22.67 -17.18
N ALA A 15 3.05 23.98 -17.39
CA ALA A 15 2.14 25.03 -16.90
C ALA A 15 0.72 24.96 -17.51
N ASP A 16 0.57 24.23 -18.61
CA ASP A 16 -0.67 23.92 -19.31
C ASP A 16 -1.38 22.67 -18.78
N VAL A 17 -0.72 21.86 -17.95
CA VAL A 17 -1.28 20.62 -17.37
C VAL A 17 -1.74 20.90 -15.94
N PRO A 18 -3.05 20.81 -15.64
CA PRO A 18 -3.55 21.02 -14.29
C PRO A 18 -3.11 19.87 -13.36
N MET A 19 -2.75 20.21 -12.12
CA MET A 19 -2.52 19.21 -11.08
C MET A 19 -3.85 18.52 -10.72
N VAL A 20 -3.85 17.19 -10.73
CA VAL A 20 -4.99 16.37 -10.33
C VAL A 20 -4.69 15.63 -9.02
N SER A 21 -5.64 15.62 -8.10
CA SER A 21 -5.57 14.82 -6.87
C SER A 21 -6.52 13.63 -7.00
N PRO A 22 -6.03 12.43 -7.35
CA PRO A 22 -6.89 11.26 -7.46
C PRO A 22 -7.46 10.88 -6.09
N GLY A 23 -8.69 10.37 -6.10
CA GLY A 23 -9.31 9.81 -4.90
C GLY A 23 -8.59 8.55 -4.42
N PHE A 24 -8.95 8.10 -3.21
CA PHE A 24 -8.48 6.82 -2.69
C PHE A 24 -9.45 5.70 -3.07
N PHE A 25 -8.92 4.59 -3.61
CA PHE A 25 -9.72 3.50 -4.19
C PHE A 25 -10.64 2.78 -3.20
N LEU A 26 -10.27 2.75 -1.92
CA LEU A 26 -10.96 1.96 -0.91
C LEU A 26 -12.22 2.67 -0.39
N LYS A 27 -13.34 1.95 -0.40
CA LYS A 27 -14.65 2.43 0.05
C LYS A 27 -14.58 3.00 1.47
N GLY A 28 -15.09 4.22 1.65
CA GLY A 28 -15.17 4.89 2.95
C GLY A 28 -13.84 5.44 3.48
N ALA A 29 -12.73 5.24 2.77
CA ALA A 29 -11.39 5.66 3.20
C ALA A 29 -10.86 6.91 2.47
N GLY A 30 -11.70 7.59 1.70
CA GLY A 30 -11.34 8.76 0.88
C GLY A 30 -10.76 9.94 1.66
N ASN A 31 -11.24 10.17 2.89
CA ASN A 31 -10.89 11.34 3.71
C ASN A 31 -9.89 11.01 4.84
N LEU A 32 -9.30 9.82 4.83
CA LEU A 32 -8.27 9.45 5.81
C LEU A 32 -6.93 10.13 5.48
N ASP A 33 -6.09 10.29 6.50
CA ASP A 33 -4.73 10.77 6.32
C ASP A 33 -3.90 9.79 5.46
N TRP A 34 -2.79 10.28 4.93
CA TRP A 34 -1.93 9.47 4.06
C TRP A 34 -1.40 8.22 4.76
N GLY A 35 -1.04 8.30 6.05
CA GLY A 35 -0.51 7.17 6.80
C GLY A 35 -1.52 6.06 6.99
N MET A 36 -2.81 6.39 7.18
CA MET A 36 -3.88 5.41 7.25
C MET A 36 -4.19 4.81 5.87
N LYS A 37 -4.24 5.63 4.81
CA LYS A 37 -4.36 5.16 3.43
C LYS A 37 -3.25 4.19 3.04
N ASN A 38 -2.01 4.51 3.41
CA ASN A 38 -0.84 3.67 3.13
C ASN A 38 -0.93 2.31 3.85
N ARG A 39 -1.39 2.27 5.11
CA ARG A 39 -1.61 1.00 5.83
C ARG A 39 -2.71 0.16 5.19
N LEU A 40 -3.83 0.79 4.82
CA LEU A 40 -4.94 0.11 4.17
C LEU A 40 -4.55 -0.47 2.80
N ALA A 41 -3.70 0.21 2.04
CA ALA A 41 -3.19 -0.28 0.75
C ALA A 41 -2.27 -1.52 0.88
N ARG A 42 -1.76 -1.83 2.08
CA ARG A 42 -1.03 -3.09 2.36
C ARG A 42 -1.96 -4.25 2.68
N ILE A 43 -3.19 -3.97 3.11
CA ILE A 43 -4.22 -4.97 3.42
C ILE A 43 -5.04 -5.26 2.16
N PHE A 44 -5.55 -4.19 1.51
CA PHE A 44 -6.37 -4.29 0.32
C PHE A 44 -5.54 -3.98 -0.91
N ASN A 45 -5.52 -4.91 -1.87
CA ASN A 45 -4.85 -4.72 -3.13
C ASN A 45 -5.48 -3.53 -3.90
N THR A 46 -4.64 -2.63 -4.41
CA THR A 46 -5.07 -1.34 -5.01
C THR A 46 -5.81 -1.49 -6.34
N GLU A 47 -5.66 -2.62 -7.03
CA GLU A 47 -6.31 -2.89 -8.32
C GLU A 47 -7.67 -3.57 -8.12
N SER A 48 -7.72 -4.60 -7.27
CA SER A 48 -8.93 -5.39 -7.04
C SER A 48 -9.82 -4.85 -5.91
N GLY A 49 -9.27 -4.02 -5.01
CA GLY A 49 -9.96 -3.54 -3.82
C GLY A 49 -10.24 -4.62 -2.76
N ARG A 50 -9.61 -5.80 -2.87
CA ARG A 50 -9.88 -6.99 -2.03
C ARG A 50 -8.63 -7.47 -1.30
N THR A 51 -8.82 -8.40 -0.37
CA THR A 51 -7.76 -9.03 0.41
C THR A 51 -8.03 -10.52 0.61
N VAL A 52 -6.95 -11.30 0.74
CA VAL A 52 -6.98 -12.66 1.27
C VAL A 52 -6.14 -12.63 2.54
N MET A 53 -6.77 -12.85 3.68
CA MET A 53 -6.14 -12.77 4.99
C MET A 53 -6.18 -14.15 5.66
N LEU A 54 -5.02 -14.66 6.03
CA LEU A 54 -4.88 -15.90 6.81
C LEU A 54 -4.99 -15.56 8.30
N ALA A 55 -6.10 -15.96 8.94
CA ALA A 55 -6.33 -15.75 10.36
C ALA A 55 -5.93 -16.99 11.18
N ILE A 56 -5.07 -16.80 12.18
CA ILE A 56 -4.52 -17.86 13.05
C ILE A 56 -4.58 -17.50 14.54
N ASP A 57 -5.55 -16.67 14.92
CA ASP A 57 -5.72 -16.11 16.26
C ASP A 57 -6.62 -16.95 17.19
N HIS A 58 -7.13 -18.09 16.72
CA HIS A 58 -8.01 -19.01 17.47
C HIS A 58 -7.51 -19.34 18.89
N GLY A 59 -6.19 -19.43 19.05
CA GLY A 59 -5.58 -19.79 20.33
C GLY A 59 -5.73 -18.76 21.45
N TYR A 60 -6.19 -17.54 21.16
CA TYR A 60 -6.39 -16.50 22.18
C TYR A 60 -7.34 -16.97 23.31
N PHE A 61 -8.31 -17.83 23.00
CA PHE A 61 -9.25 -18.40 23.99
C PHE A 61 -9.35 -19.93 23.99
N GLN A 62 -8.91 -20.60 22.91
CA GLN A 62 -9.02 -22.06 22.77
C GLN A 62 -7.74 -22.81 23.18
N GLY A 63 -6.62 -22.10 23.36
CA GLY A 63 -5.31 -22.74 23.51
C GLY A 63 -4.84 -23.37 22.19
N PRO A 64 -4.06 -24.46 22.22
CA PRO A 64 -3.54 -25.11 21.01
C PRO A 64 -4.62 -25.86 20.21
N THR A 65 -5.37 -25.13 19.36
CA THR A 65 -6.39 -25.71 18.46
C THR A 65 -5.74 -26.56 17.36
N THR A 66 -6.47 -27.56 16.88
CA THR A 66 -6.05 -28.44 15.78
C THR A 66 -5.46 -27.67 14.60
N GLY A 67 -4.24 -28.03 14.19
CA GLY A 67 -3.50 -27.40 13.09
C GLY A 67 -2.67 -26.18 13.49
N LEU A 68 -2.91 -25.58 14.66
CA LEU A 68 -2.18 -24.42 15.21
C LEU A 68 -1.36 -24.75 16.45
N GLU A 69 -1.10 -26.04 16.71
CA GLU A 69 -0.33 -26.50 17.88
C GLU A 69 1.14 -26.03 17.81
N ARG A 70 1.67 -25.94 16.59
CA ARG A 70 3.05 -25.53 16.28
C ARG A 70 3.07 -24.59 15.08
N ILE A 71 2.63 -23.35 15.28
CA ILE A 71 2.59 -22.30 14.25
C ILE A 71 3.97 -22.13 13.59
N ASP A 72 5.04 -22.24 14.36
CA ASP A 72 6.43 -22.17 13.91
C ASP A 72 6.83 -23.26 12.89
N LEU A 73 6.09 -24.36 12.84
CA LEU A 73 6.31 -25.46 11.90
C LEU A 73 5.23 -25.53 10.80
N ASN A 74 3.98 -25.27 11.18
CA ASN A 74 2.82 -25.54 10.32
C ASN A 74 2.41 -24.34 9.47
N ILE A 75 2.74 -23.10 9.88
CA ILE A 75 2.34 -21.87 9.19
C ILE A 75 3.61 -21.15 8.72
N VAL A 76 4.22 -21.68 7.66
CA VAL A 76 5.42 -21.13 7.01
C VAL A 76 5.19 -21.00 5.50
N PRO A 77 5.88 -20.07 4.81
CA PRO A 77 6.61 -18.91 5.34
C PRO A 77 5.64 -17.76 5.63
N LEU A 78 5.67 -17.25 6.87
CA LEU A 78 5.06 -15.97 7.24
C LEU A 78 6.06 -14.82 7.05
#